data_AF-A0AAW1MKI0-F1
#
_entry.id   AF-A0AAW1MKI0-F1
#
_cell.length_a   1.000
_cell.length_b   1.000
_cell.length_c   1.000
_cell.angle_alpha   90.00
_cell.angle_beta   90.00
_cell.angle_gamma   90.00
#
_symmetry.space_group_name_H-M   'P 1'
#
loop_
_entity.id
_entity.type
_entity.pdbx_description
1 polymer ?
#
loop_
_entity_poly.entity_id
_entity_poly.type
_entity_poly.pdbx_seq_one_letter_code
_entity_poly.pdbx_strand_id
1 'polypeptide(L)'
;MKYCALILALAWIIPNSLSSTEQTFPSIADLVQTIIKSDWKMLDHSDIESNKTIEQKQNRIFQKFKQVSEILRQLEEPISAISYDVFYDIALLVAKKIDTEYDLLKLYSSKEKIGNSTTMIDFAKTAVSHQSSSIKELIKKIHKLIVPTPSKRSGDGILKVLADNKDVFDEIIRISAQSPHQYLYNLFNKIVITEIKAYVVIQFSYAILEVHGQGYFSTESSLANEQIRYILQKLLQETIQVTGNLSRHYWKDDPIQYREGENYLEISRLLQGYVINEKILNNGKSCYGKCETYKELPFVKHYRYVNCHNDPFCRKQSPCGGKVHSCRSLSTIDMQICLAPTGTSRRYNYIEYKNHNALGAKSTCPTPPINVDAWIGWCPYCMCFCDEEGPCSDRYFSLKDVVSDVKNNKVVTGIRFAKKNKMIHLQVQQGEILPQ
;
A
#
# COMPACT_ATOMS: atom_id res chain seq x y z
N MET A 1 -25.98 -5.20 39.97
CA MET A 1 -25.72 -3.75 40.10
C MET A 1 -24.34 -3.46 39.51
N LYS A 2 -24.11 -2.80 38.38
CA LYS A 2 -24.92 -1.98 37.47
C LYS A 2 -24.39 -2.22 36.04
N TYR A 3 -25.21 -2.80 35.17
CA TYR A 3 -25.22 -2.44 33.74
C TYR A 3 -25.98 -1.10 33.65
N CYS A 4 -25.44 -0.04 33.00
CA CYS A 4 -26.20 1.03 32.31
C CYS A 4 -25.47 2.35 31.96
N ALA A 5 -24.25 2.67 32.41
CA ALA A 5 -23.89 4.11 32.51
C ALA A 5 -22.84 4.70 31.54
N LEU A 6 -22.46 4.06 30.42
CA LEU A 6 -21.50 4.72 29.50
C LEU A 6 -21.79 4.56 28.00
N ILE A 7 -23.01 4.14 27.65
CA ILE A 7 -23.49 4.07 26.25
C ILE A 7 -24.55 5.17 25.94
N LEU A 8 -24.96 6.02 26.92
CA LEU A 8 -26.09 6.96 26.73
C LEU A 8 -25.90 8.35 27.39
N ALA A 9 -24.85 9.07 27.03
CA ALA A 9 -24.78 10.54 27.19
C ALA A 9 -23.71 11.04 26.22
N LEU A 10 -23.98 11.71 25.09
CA LEU A 10 -25.01 12.70 24.79
C LEU A 10 -25.36 12.63 23.29
N ALA A 11 -26.61 12.30 23.00
CA ALA A 11 -27.33 12.99 21.94
C ALA A 11 -27.49 14.46 22.37
N TRP A 12 -27.65 15.37 21.40
CA TRP A 12 -27.54 16.84 21.48
C TRP A 12 -26.16 17.36 21.04
N ILE A 13 -25.94 17.39 19.72
CA ILE A 13 -25.94 18.62 18.91
C ILE A 13 -26.40 18.20 17.51
N ILE A 14 -27.58 18.65 17.12
CA ILE A 14 -27.93 18.77 15.69
C ILE A 14 -27.21 20.03 15.20
N PRO A 15 -26.44 19.97 14.11
CA PRO A 15 -26.41 21.06 13.17
C PRO A 15 -27.07 20.59 11.87
N ASN A 16 -28.17 21.26 11.54
CA ASN A 16 -28.57 21.43 10.16
C ASN A 16 -27.37 21.98 9.38
N SER A 17 -27.13 21.43 8.19
CA SER A 17 -26.05 21.77 7.24
C SER A 17 -24.62 21.44 7.69
N LEU A 18 -23.93 20.66 6.85
CA LEU A 18 -22.48 20.42 6.93
C LEU A 18 -21.73 21.72 6.66
N SER A 19 -21.46 22.50 7.71
CA SER A 19 -20.47 23.57 7.67
C SER A 19 -19.09 23.01 8.05
N SER A 20 -18.18 23.05 7.07
CA SER A 20 -16.72 22.99 7.15
C SER A 20 -16.07 23.09 8.54
N THR A 21 -15.76 21.95 9.16
CA THR A 21 -14.56 21.73 9.99
C THR A 21 -14.29 20.22 10.08
N GLU A 22 -13.00 19.85 10.02
CA GLU A 22 -12.42 18.51 9.92
C GLU A 22 -13.17 17.38 10.66
N GLN A 23 -13.95 16.58 9.93
CA GLN A 23 -14.40 15.27 10.43
C GLN A 23 -13.38 14.21 10.05
N THR A 24 -12.74 13.60 11.06
CA THR A 24 -11.90 12.41 10.89
C THR A 24 -12.71 11.17 11.30
N PHE A 25 -12.63 10.11 10.49
CA PHE A 25 -13.27 8.83 10.78
C PHE A 25 -12.18 7.84 11.24
N PRO A 26 -12.28 7.27 12.46
CA PRO A 26 -11.29 6.32 12.96
C PRO A 26 -11.22 5.02 12.15
N SER A 27 -12.34 4.64 11.52
CA SER A 27 -12.45 3.47 10.65
C SER A 27 -13.53 3.65 9.58
N ILE A 28 -13.50 2.79 8.55
CA ILE A 28 -14.57 2.71 7.54
C ILE A 28 -15.90 2.30 8.17
N ALA A 29 -15.90 1.47 9.21
CA ALA A 29 -17.11 1.08 9.90
C ALA A 29 -17.80 2.29 10.56
N ASP A 30 -17.02 3.23 11.10
CA ASP A 30 -17.55 4.48 11.68
C ASP A 30 -18.14 5.39 10.60
N LEU A 31 -17.48 5.50 9.44
CA LEU A 31 -18.03 6.21 8.28
C LEU A 31 -19.37 5.60 7.85
N VAL A 32 -19.43 4.28 7.70
CA VAL A 32 -20.66 3.56 7.32
C VAL A 32 -21.78 3.81 8.34
N GLN A 33 -21.48 3.71 9.63
CA GLN A 33 -22.44 4.01 10.70
C GLN A 33 -22.96 5.44 10.63
N THR A 34 -22.09 6.41 10.33
CA THR A 34 -22.51 7.79 10.09
C THR A 34 -23.40 7.88 8.87
N ILE A 35 -23.02 7.34 7.72
CA ILE A 35 -23.84 7.36 6.48
C ILE A 35 -25.23 6.77 6.71
N ILE A 36 -25.32 5.66 7.47
CA ILE A 36 -26.60 5.01 7.81
C ILE A 36 -27.45 5.92 8.72
N LYS A 37 -26.84 6.58 9.72
CA LYS A 37 -27.55 7.36 10.75
C LYS A 37 -27.86 8.80 10.36
N SER A 38 -27.04 9.43 9.51
CA SER A 38 -27.03 10.89 9.34
C SER A 38 -27.87 11.41 8.17
N ASP A 39 -28.72 10.58 7.55
CA ASP A 39 -29.51 10.98 6.36
C ASP A 39 -28.61 11.67 5.31
N TRP A 40 -27.40 11.13 5.12
CA TRP A 40 -26.29 11.80 4.47
C TRP A 40 -26.62 12.23 3.05
N LYS A 41 -26.95 13.52 2.88
CA LYS A 41 -27.11 14.16 1.59
C LYS A 41 -25.78 14.76 1.18
N MET A 42 -25.12 14.08 0.25
CA MET A 42 -23.84 14.53 -0.30
C MET A 42 -23.96 15.92 -0.96
N LEU A 43 -25.12 16.17 -1.56
CA LEU A 43 -25.53 17.43 -2.18
C LEU A 43 -26.95 17.75 -1.69
N ASP A 44 -27.17 19.00 -1.28
CA ASP A 44 -28.50 19.52 -0.95
C ASP A 44 -29.08 20.21 -2.18
N HIS A 45 -30.43 20.23 -2.28
CA HIS A 45 -31.11 20.99 -3.33
C HIS A 45 -30.68 22.47 -3.35
N SER A 46 -30.34 23.04 -2.20
CA SER A 46 -29.81 24.41 -2.06
C SER A 46 -28.40 24.62 -2.64
N ASP A 47 -27.66 23.55 -2.97
CA ASP A 47 -26.40 23.62 -3.70
C ASP A 47 -26.64 23.82 -5.22
N ILE A 48 -27.82 23.42 -5.72
CA ILE A 48 -28.21 23.44 -7.13
C ILE A 48 -29.19 24.60 -7.42
N GLU A 49 -30.05 24.93 -6.46
CA GLU A 49 -30.99 26.05 -6.52
C GLU A 49 -30.41 27.33 -5.91
N SER A 50 -30.10 28.28 -6.78
CA SER A 50 -29.87 29.70 -6.46
C SER A 50 -29.76 30.51 -7.76
N ASN A 51 -29.95 31.83 -7.67
CA ASN A 51 -29.73 32.83 -8.74
C ASN A 51 -28.24 32.95 -9.20
N LYS A 52 -27.47 31.88 -9.07
CA LYS A 52 -26.03 31.81 -9.37
C LYS A 52 -25.79 31.32 -10.81
N THR A 53 -24.65 31.70 -11.38
CA THR A 53 -24.24 31.22 -12.71
C THR A 53 -23.94 29.71 -12.68
N ILE A 54 -23.99 29.05 -13.84
CA ILE A 54 -23.63 27.61 -14.00
C ILE A 54 -22.25 27.34 -13.39
N GLU A 55 -21.27 28.19 -13.67
CA GLU A 55 -19.90 28.09 -13.16
C GLU A 55 -19.84 28.15 -11.62
N GLN A 56 -20.61 29.07 -11.01
CA GLN A 56 -20.67 29.17 -9.55
C GLN A 56 -21.28 27.92 -8.90
N LYS A 57 -22.33 27.34 -9.51
CA LYS A 57 -22.95 26.10 -9.03
C LYS A 57 -22.00 24.91 -9.16
N GLN A 58 -21.32 24.77 -10.31
CA GLN A 58 -20.30 23.75 -10.54
C GLN A 58 -19.15 23.83 -9.53
N ASN A 59 -18.62 25.05 -9.29
CA ASN A 59 -17.54 25.25 -8.34
C ASN A 59 -17.93 24.80 -6.93
N ARG A 60 -19.17 25.09 -6.51
CA ARG A 60 -19.70 24.63 -5.21
C ARG A 60 -19.81 23.10 -5.15
N ILE A 61 -20.32 22.47 -6.20
CA ILE A 61 -20.37 21.01 -6.33
C ILE A 61 -18.95 20.45 -6.18
N PHE A 62 -17.99 20.91 -6.97
CA PHE A 62 -16.61 20.41 -6.90
C PHE A 62 -15.89 20.68 -5.59
N GLN A 63 -16.19 21.77 -4.89
CA GLN A 63 -15.69 21.97 -3.53
C GLN A 63 -16.17 20.88 -2.57
N LYS A 64 -17.46 20.51 -2.63
CA LYS A 64 -17.99 19.37 -1.87
C LYS A 64 -17.35 18.05 -2.29
N PHE A 65 -17.11 17.84 -3.59
CA PHE A 65 -16.39 16.66 -4.07
C PHE A 65 -15.02 16.54 -3.41
N LYS A 66 -14.25 17.63 -3.42
CA LYS A 66 -12.89 17.66 -2.86
C LYS A 66 -12.88 17.32 -1.37
N GLN A 67 -13.84 17.84 -0.60
CA GLN A 67 -13.99 17.52 0.81
C GLN A 67 -14.21 16.02 1.04
N VAL A 68 -15.13 15.41 0.28
CA VAL A 68 -15.38 13.96 0.41
C VAL A 68 -14.21 13.13 -0.11
N SER A 69 -13.55 13.58 -1.18
CA SER A 69 -12.39 12.90 -1.73
C SER A 69 -11.23 12.84 -0.74
N GLU A 70 -11.03 13.89 0.05
CA GLU A 70 -10.02 13.91 1.09
C GLU A 70 -10.34 12.94 2.23
N ILE A 71 -11.60 12.86 2.67
CA ILE A 71 -12.05 11.87 3.67
C ILE A 71 -11.81 10.44 3.16
N LEU A 72 -12.18 10.15 1.91
CA LEU A 72 -11.98 8.84 1.32
C LEU A 72 -10.51 8.49 1.16
N ARG A 73 -9.66 9.46 0.82
CA ARG A 73 -8.21 9.27 0.69
C ARG A 73 -7.58 8.83 2.02
N GLN A 74 -7.94 9.50 3.12
CA GLN A 74 -7.43 9.15 4.46
C GLN A 74 -7.83 7.74 4.89
N LEU A 75 -9.02 7.29 4.50
CA LEU A 75 -9.52 5.94 4.80
C LEU A 75 -8.92 4.86 3.88
N GLU A 76 -8.49 5.21 2.67
CA GLU A 76 -7.95 4.28 1.68
C GLU A 76 -6.44 4.02 1.84
N GLU A 77 -5.68 4.98 2.39
CA GLU A 77 -4.23 4.85 2.61
C GLU A 77 -3.84 3.54 3.35
N PRO A 78 -4.46 3.17 4.48
CA PRO A 78 -4.11 1.95 5.21
C PRO A 78 -4.42 0.65 4.43
N ILE A 79 -5.34 0.71 3.48
CA ILE A 79 -5.83 -0.44 2.70
C ILE A 79 -4.91 -0.71 1.52
N SER A 80 -4.37 0.35 0.91
CA SER A 80 -3.48 0.27 -0.26
C SER A 80 -2.16 -0.48 0.00
N ALA A 81 -1.77 -0.65 1.27
CA ALA A 81 -0.57 -1.39 1.69
C ALA A 81 -0.76 -2.91 1.74
N ILE A 82 -1.99 -3.40 1.52
CA ILE A 82 -2.33 -4.83 1.58
C ILE A 82 -2.28 -5.40 0.16
N SER A 83 -1.37 -6.36 -0.06
CA SER A 83 -1.13 -6.98 -1.38
C SER A 83 -2.40 -7.60 -1.98
N TYR A 84 -2.64 -7.28 -3.24
CA TYR A 84 -3.84 -7.59 -4.04
C TYR A 84 -3.82 -9.02 -4.61
N ASP A 85 -3.71 -10.06 -3.79
CA ASP A 85 -3.34 -11.37 -4.36
C ASP A 85 -4.45 -12.43 -4.48
N VAL A 86 -5.69 -12.23 -4.02
CA VAL A 86 -6.65 -13.36 -3.96
C VAL A 86 -8.07 -13.15 -4.50
N PHE A 87 -8.41 -12.00 -5.12
CA PHE A 87 -9.75 -11.79 -5.71
C PHE A 87 -9.71 -11.23 -7.13
N TYR A 88 -9.15 -11.99 -8.08
CA TYR A 88 -8.70 -11.39 -9.33
C TYR A 88 -9.78 -11.09 -10.39
N ASP A 89 -10.90 -11.80 -10.54
CA ASP A 89 -11.48 -11.79 -11.90
C ASP A 89 -12.77 -10.98 -12.16
N ILE A 90 -13.64 -10.65 -11.19
CA ILE A 90 -14.89 -9.90 -11.52
C ILE A 90 -15.12 -8.67 -10.64
N ALA A 91 -15.05 -8.82 -9.32
CA ALA A 91 -15.24 -7.69 -8.40
C ALA A 91 -14.13 -6.63 -8.59
N LEU A 92 -12.90 -7.06 -8.87
CA LEU A 92 -11.77 -6.17 -9.13
C LEU A 92 -11.92 -5.40 -10.46
N LEU A 93 -12.39 -6.04 -11.54
CA LEU A 93 -12.64 -5.35 -12.81
C LEU A 93 -13.70 -4.26 -12.66
N VAL A 94 -14.77 -4.55 -11.92
CA VAL A 94 -15.82 -3.58 -11.64
C VAL A 94 -15.28 -2.45 -10.75
N ALA A 95 -14.58 -2.79 -9.67
CA ALA A 95 -13.97 -1.81 -8.76
C ALA A 95 -12.96 -0.92 -9.49
N LYS A 96 -12.11 -1.48 -10.35
CA LYS A 96 -11.11 -0.74 -11.15
C LYS A 96 -11.78 0.25 -12.09
N LYS A 97 -12.89 -0.14 -12.72
CA LYS A 97 -13.66 0.79 -13.56
C LYS A 97 -14.27 1.92 -12.73
N ILE A 98 -14.82 1.62 -11.56
CA ILE A 98 -15.34 2.64 -10.63
C ILE A 98 -14.21 3.59 -10.19
N ASP A 99 -13.06 3.05 -9.79
CA ASP A 99 -11.87 3.83 -9.43
C ASP A 99 -11.45 4.76 -10.59
N THR A 100 -11.46 4.26 -11.82
CA THR A 100 -11.12 5.05 -13.02
C THR A 100 -12.08 6.22 -13.24
N GLU A 101 -13.40 5.99 -13.17
CA GLU A 101 -14.39 7.07 -13.35
C GLU A 101 -14.35 8.07 -12.18
N TYR A 102 -14.08 7.58 -10.96
CA TYR A 102 -13.90 8.43 -9.78
C TYR A 102 -12.67 9.33 -9.91
N ASP A 103 -11.54 8.78 -10.38
CA ASP A 103 -10.31 9.55 -10.62
C ASP A 103 -10.48 10.57 -11.74
N LEU A 104 -11.25 10.24 -12.77
CA LEU A 104 -11.62 11.18 -13.83
C LEU A 104 -12.46 12.34 -13.28
N LEU A 105 -13.44 12.07 -12.43
CA LEU A 105 -14.21 13.12 -11.75
C LEU A 105 -13.32 13.96 -10.84
N LYS A 106 -12.36 13.35 -10.14
CA LYS A 106 -11.36 14.06 -9.33
C LYS A 106 -10.51 14.99 -10.18
N LEU A 107 -10.06 14.52 -11.35
CA LEU A 107 -9.34 15.34 -12.30
C LEU A 107 -10.18 16.54 -12.76
N TYR A 108 -11.45 16.34 -13.12
CA TYR A 108 -12.35 17.44 -13.48
C TYR A 108 -12.51 18.45 -12.34
N SER A 109 -12.71 17.99 -11.11
CA SER A 109 -12.84 18.87 -9.95
C SER A 109 -11.58 19.72 -9.68
N SER A 110 -10.41 19.24 -10.10
CA SER A 110 -9.12 19.88 -9.83
C SER A 110 -8.77 21.01 -10.80
N LYS A 111 -9.43 21.11 -11.95
CA LYS A 111 -9.11 22.11 -13.00
C LYS A 111 -9.87 23.42 -12.74
N GLU A 112 -9.16 24.56 -12.84
CA GLU A 112 -9.75 25.90 -12.68
C GLU A 112 -10.77 26.25 -13.78
N LYS A 113 -10.57 25.75 -15.00
CA LYS A 113 -11.51 25.88 -16.12
C LYS A 113 -11.65 24.55 -16.82
N ILE A 114 -12.85 23.97 -16.80
CA ILE A 114 -13.17 22.80 -17.62
C ILE A 114 -13.47 23.32 -19.02
N GLY A 115 -12.59 23.00 -19.97
CA GLY A 115 -12.60 23.61 -21.31
C GLY A 115 -13.83 23.32 -22.18
N ASN A 116 -14.70 22.38 -21.80
CA ASN A 116 -15.94 22.11 -22.53
C ASN A 116 -17.04 21.52 -21.62
N SER A 117 -18.16 22.22 -21.47
CA SER A 117 -19.36 21.74 -20.76
C SER A 117 -19.90 20.43 -21.35
N THR A 118 -19.72 20.22 -22.65
CA THR A 118 -20.18 19.02 -23.37
C THR A 118 -19.51 17.75 -22.85
N THR A 119 -18.20 17.76 -22.62
CA THR A 119 -17.45 16.59 -22.13
C THR A 119 -17.90 16.18 -20.73
N MET A 120 -18.23 17.16 -19.88
CA MET A 120 -18.69 16.90 -18.53
C MET A 120 -20.12 16.37 -18.49
N ILE A 121 -21.00 16.90 -19.35
CA ILE A 121 -22.35 16.38 -19.54
C ILE A 121 -22.29 14.94 -20.08
N ASP A 122 -21.41 14.66 -21.04
CA ASP A 122 -21.24 13.32 -21.63
C ASP A 122 -20.76 12.30 -20.60
N PHE A 123 -19.77 12.66 -19.79
CA PHE A 123 -19.34 11.87 -18.63
C PHE A 123 -20.51 11.56 -17.69
N ALA A 124 -21.25 12.61 -17.28
CA ALA A 124 -22.35 12.46 -16.34
C ALA A 124 -23.48 11.58 -16.90
N LYS A 125 -23.86 11.76 -18.17
CA LYS A 125 -24.84 10.92 -18.87
C LYS A 125 -24.39 9.46 -18.91
N THR A 126 -23.12 9.23 -19.27
CA THR A 126 -22.55 7.88 -19.36
C THR A 126 -22.57 7.16 -18.01
N ALA A 127 -22.15 7.84 -16.95
CA ALA A 127 -22.05 7.29 -15.59
C ALA A 127 -23.40 6.81 -15.04
N VAL A 128 -24.49 7.55 -15.31
CA VAL A 128 -25.86 7.24 -14.80
C VAL A 128 -26.77 6.56 -15.81
N SER A 129 -26.26 6.24 -17.01
CA SER A 129 -27.03 5.58 -18.06
C SER A 129 -27.44 4.15 -17.69
N HIS A 130 -28.32 3.55 -18.50
CA HIS A 130 -28.74 2.15 -18.39
C HIS A 130 -27.84 1.19 -19.19
N GLN A 131 -26.72 1.66 -19.73
CA GLN A 131 -25.77 0.80 -20.42
C GLN A 131 -25.09 -0.15 -19.43
N SER A 132 -24.82 -1.38 -19.86
CA SER A 132 -24.24 -2.43 -18.98
C SER A 132 -22.86 -2.10 -18.40
N SER A 133 -22.20 -1.08 -18.94
CA SER A 133 -20.90 -0.55 -18.52
C SER A 133 -20.97 0.75 -17.72
N SER A 134 -22.17 1.31 -17.49
CA SER A 134 -22.34 2.50 -16.66
C SER A 134 -22.05 2.18 -15.21
N ILE A 135 -21.64 3.18 -14.43
CA ILE A 135 -21.39 3.01 -12.99
C ILE A 135 -22.66 2.53 -12.28
N LYS A 136 -23.82 3.05 -12.67
CA LYS A 136 -25.13 2.65 -12.15
C LYS A 136 -25.46 1.17 -12.37
N GLU A 137 -25.10 0.58 -13.52
CA GLU A 137 -25.34 -0.85 -13.77
C GLU A 137 -24.23 -1.74 -13.24
N LEU A 138 -22.99 -1.24 -13.23
CA LEU A 138 -21.83 -1.93 -12.66
C LEU A 138 -21.98 -2.17 -11.16
N ILE A 139 -22.43 -1.16 -10.41
CA ILE A 139 -22.59 -1.29 -8.96
C ILE A 139 -23.70 -2.29 -8.59
N LYS A 140 -24.77 -2.39 -9.41
CA LYS A 140 -25.80 -3.43 -9.24
C LYS A 140 -25.23 -4.85 -9.38
N LYS A 141 -24.17 -5.06 -10.16
CA LYS A 141 -23.49 -6.36 -10.25
C LYS A 141 -22.79 -6.69 -8.93
N ILE A 142 -22.13 -5.71 -8.31
CA ILE A 142 -21.52 -5.85 -6.98
C ILE A 142 -22.61 -6.12 -5.93
N HIS A 143 -23.71 -5.36 -5.94
CA HIS A 143 -24.84 -5.57 -5.02
C HIS A 143 -25.38 -7.00 -5.06
N LYS A 144 -25.46 -7.63 -6.25
CA LYS A 144 -25.92 -9.02 -6.42
C LYS A 144 -24.94 -10.06 -5.87
N LEU A 145 -23.67 -9.70 -5.68
CA LEU A 145 -22.65 -10.54 -5.05
C LEU A 145 -22.66 -10.37 -3.54
N ILE A 146 -22.87 -9.14 -3.06
CA ILE A 146 -22.90 -8.82 -1.63
C ILE A 146 -24.19 -9.31 -0.99
N VAL A 147 -25.34 -8.94 -1.55
CA VAL A 147 -26.62 -9.16 -0.88
C VAL A 147 -27.14 -10.57 -1.17
N PRO A 148 -27.37 -11.38 -0.12
CA PRO A 148 -27.96 -12.70 -0.28
C PRO A 148 -29.34 -12.62 -0.95
N THR A 149 -29.56 -13.43 -1.99
CA THR A 149 -30.85 -13.49 -2.71
C THR A 149 -31.45 -14.89 -2.59
N PRO A 150 -32.72 -15.02 -2.15
CA PRO A 150 -33.33 -16.32 -1.87
C PRO A 150 -33.49 -17.24 -3.09
N SER A 151 -33.27 -16.73 -4.31
CA SER A 151 -33.36 -17.48 -5.56
C SER A 151 -32.06 -18.20 -5.97
N LYS A 152 -30.94 -18.03 -5.26
CA LYS A 152 -29.67 -18.73 -5.56
C LYS A 152 -29.58 -20.05 -4.79
N ARG A 153 -29.01 -21.10 -5.41
CA ARG A 153 -28.79 -22.44 -4.81
C ARG A 153 -28.02 -22.43 -3.47
N SER A 154 -27.29 -21.36 -3.15
CA SER A 154 -26.63 -21.19 -1.86
C SER A 154 -27.15 -20.01 -1.03
N GLY A 155 -28.09 -19.20 -1.52
CA GLY A 155 -28.74 -18.10 -0.78
C GLY A 155 -27.86 -16.97 -0.23
N ASP A 156 -26.55 -17.19 -0.08
CA ASP A 156 -25.63 -16.45 0.77
C ASP A 156 -24.83 -15.38 0.01
N GLY A 157 -24.43 -14.32 0.73
CA GLY A 157 -23.56 -13.26 0.20
C GLY A 157 -22.11 -13.71 0.05
N ILE A 158 -21.32 -12.99 -0.76
CA ILE A 158 -19.93 -13.35 -1.07
C ILE A 158 -19.06 -13.50 0.18
N LEU A 159 -19.31 -12.69 1.21
CA LEU A 159 -18.55 -12.76 2.46
C LEU A 159 -18.79 -14.10 3.17
N LYS A 160 -20.05 -14.54 3.25
CA LYS A 160 -20.39 -15.83 3.84
C LYS A 160 -19.93 -17.00 2.99
N VAL A 161 -20.08 -16.92 1.66
CA VAL A 161 -19.55 -17.95 0.76
C VAL A 161 -18.05 -18.14 0.99
N LEU A 162 -17.28 -17.05 1.09
CA LEU A 162 -15.86 -17.16 1.42
C LEU A 162 -15.64 -17.74 2.81
N ALA A 163 -16.36 -17.22 3.81
CA ALA A 163 -16.33 -17.67 5.21
C ALA A 163 -16.40 -19.20 5.36
N ASP A 164 -17.27 -19.82 4.56
CA ASP A 164 -17.59 -21.24 4.64
C ASP A 164 -16.59 -22.11 3.84
N ASN A 165 -15.78 -21.52 2.95
CA ASN A 165 -14.79 -22.22 2.14
C ASN A 165 -13.40 -22.23 2.81
N LYS A 166 -13.16 -23.21 3.68
CA LYS A 166 -11.89 -23.34 4.42
C LYS A 166 -10.65 -23.47 3.53
N ASP A 167 -10.74 -24.25 2.45
CA ASP A 167 -9.61 -24.45 1.53
C ASP A 167 -9.16 -23.12 0.89
N VAL A 168 -10.14 -22.26 0.57
CA VAL A 168 -9.87 -20.92 0.02
C VAL A 168 -9.18 -20.05 1.06
N PHE A 169 -9.57 -20.11 2.34
CA PHE A 169 -8.84 -19.38 3.38
C PHE A 169 -7.46 -19.92 3.64
N ASP A 170 -7.27 -21.23 3.65
CA ASP A 170 -5.94 -21.80 3.87
C ASP A 170 -4.97 -21.34 2.77
N GLU A 171 -5.42 -21.22 1.53
CA GLU A 171 -4.63 -20.65 0.44
C GLU A 171 -4.40 -19.14 0.62
N ILE A 172 -5.45 -18.39 0.97
CA ILE A 172 -5.37 -16.94 1.26
C ILE A 172 -4.36 -16.66 2.38
N ILE A 173 -4.40 -17.41 3.48
CA ILE A 173 -3.53 -17.22 4.64
C ILE A 173 -2.06 -17.36 4.23
N ARG A 174 -1.75 -18.40 3.46
CA ARG A 174 -0.39 -18.68 2.96
C ARG A 174 0.16 -17.54 2.11
N ILE A 175 -0.65 -17.00 1.20
CA ILE A 175 -0.23 -16.01 0.21
C ILE A 175 -0.24 -14.58 0.78
N SER A 176 -1.28 -14.22 1.54
CA SER A 176 -1.54 -12.83 1.91
C SER A 176 -0.81 -12.36 3.17
N ALA A 177 -0.24 -13.28 3.97
CA ALA A 177 0.28 -13.00 5.31
C ALA A 177 -0.77 -12.35 6.25
N GLN A 178 -2.05 -12.69 6.06
CA GLN A 178 -3.18 -12.18 6.85
C GLN A 178 -4.00 -13.33 7.45
N SER A 179 -4.65 -13.07 8.58
CA SER A 179 -5.61 -14.02 9.14
C SER A 179 -6.92 -14.00 8.34
N PRO A 180 -7.74 -15.06 8.37
CA PRO A 180 -9.04 -15.08 7.70
C PRO A 180 -9.92 -13.90 8.10
N HIS A 181 -9.92 -13.56 9.39
CA HIS A 181 -10.60 -12.37 9.90
C HIS A 181 -10.09 -11.09 9.24
N GLN A 182 -8.78 -10.87 9.26
CA GLN A 182 -8.19 -9.64 8.72
C GLN A 182 -8.43 -9.53 7.21
N TYR A 183 -8.33 -10.64 6.49
CA TYR A 183 -8.57 -10.70 5.06
C TYR A 183 -10.01 -10.30 4.71
N LEU A 184 -11.02 -10.91 5.33
CA LEU A 184 -12.42 -10.53 5.07
C LEU A 184 -12.73 -9.11 5.52
N TYR A 185 -12.14 -8.64 6.62
CA TYR A 185 -12.29 -7.25 7.05
C TYR A 185 -11.73 -6.27 6.01
N ASN A 186 -10.57 -6.59 5.41
CA ASN A 186 -9.98 -5.80 4.33
C ASN A 186 -10.83 -5.84 3.05
N LEU A 187 -11.39 -7.01 2.72
CA LEU A 187 -12.33 -7.17 1.61
C LEU A 187 -13.58 -6.31 1.81
N PHE A 188 -14.17 -6.35 3.01
CA PHE A 188 -15.27 -5.47 3.40
C PHE A 188 -14.90 -3.99 3.18
N ASN A 189 -13.76 -3.56 3.69
CA ASN A 189 -13.29 -2.19 3.54
C ASN A 189 -13.15 -1.77 2.08
N LYS A 190 -12.57 -2.63 1.22
CA LYS A 190 -12.42 -2.34 -0.22
C LYS A 190 -13.78 -2.27 -0.92
N ILE A 191 -14.70 -3.17 -0.60
CA ILE A 191 -16.07 -3.15 -1.14
C ILE A 191 -16.77 -1.85 -0.74
N VAL A 192 -16.74 -1.47 0.54
CA VAL A 192 -17.37 -0.23 1.02
C VAL A 192 -16.80 1.01 0.33
N ILE A 193 -15.47 1.11 0.20
CA ILE A 193 -14.85 2.25 -0.50
C ILE A 193 -15.29 2.28 -1.96
N THR A 194 -15.38 1.13 -2.62
CA THR A 194 -15.87 1.02 -4.00
C THR A 194 -17.33 1.46 -4.12
N GLU A 195 -18.19 1.03 -3.19
CA GLU A 195 -19.60 1.41 -3.09
C GLU A 195 -19.77 2.92 -2.90
N ILE A 196 -19.00 3.51 -1.99
CA ILE A 196 -19.04 4.95 -1.75
C ILE A 196 -18.53 5.71 -2.97
N LYS A 197 -17.41 5.32 -3.59
CA LYS A 197 -16.90 5.96 -4.82
C LYS A 197 -17.91 5.93 -5.95
N ALA A 198 -18.58 4.79 -6.18
CA ALA A 198 -19.65 4.68 -7.18
C ALA A 198 -20.82 5.62 -6.86
N TYR A 199 -21.26 5.65 -5.61
CA TYR A 199 -22.30 6.57 -5.15
C TYR A 199 -21.91 8.04 -5.35
N VAL A 200 -20.68 8.42 -5.03
CA VAL A 200 -20.15 9.76 -5.30
C VAL A 200 -20.27 10.09 -6.78
N VAL A 201 -19.77 9.23 -7.67
CA VAL A 201 -19.83 9.47 -9.12
C VAL A 201 -21.27 9.64 -9.59
N ILE A 202 -22.21 8.82 -9.10
CA ILE A 202 -23.63 8.91 -9.45
C ILE A 202 -24.25 10.24 -8.98
N GLN A 203 -24.06 10.61 -7.71
CA GLN A 203 -24.62 11.83 -7.13
C GLN A 203 -24.11 13.08 -7.85
N PHE A 204 -22.81 13.14 -8.10
CA PHE A 204 -22.19 14.24 -8.81
C PHE A 204 -22.63 14.31 -10.26
N SER A 205 -22.84 13.17 -10.92
CA SER A 205 -23.36 13.12 -12.28
C SER A 205 -24.77 13.70 -12.35
N TYR A 206 -25.67 13.32 -11.44
CA TYR A 206 -27.01 13.93 -11.39
C TYR A 206 -26.95 15.44 -11.18
N ALA A 207 -26.13 15.92 -10.25
CA ALA A 207 -26.02 17.35 -9.98
C ALA A 207 -25.41 18.14 -11.16
N ILE A 208 -24.43 17.57 -11.86
CA ILE A 208 -23.89 18.15 -13.11
C ILE A 208 -25.01 18.28 -14.14
N LEU A 209 -25.81 17.23 -14.35
CA LEU A 209 -26.89 17.24 -15.33
C LEU A 209 -27.96 18.30 -15.00
N GLU A 210 -28.34 18.44 -13.73
CA GLU A 210 -29.30 19.47 -13.29
C GLU A 210 -28.76 20.89 -13.51
N VAL A 211 -27.51 21.15 -13.11
CA VAL A 211 -26.88 22.47 -13.29
C VAL A 211 -26.77 22.87 -14.77
N HIS A 212 -26.66 21.89 -15.66
CA HIS A 212 -26.64 22.07 -17.11
C HIS A 212 -28.01 22.01 -17.79
N GLY A 213 -29.10 22.00 -17.02
CA GLY A 213 -30.46 22.01 -17.56
C GLY A 213 -30.83 20.75 -18.35
N GLN A 214 -30.21 19.61 -18.06
CA GLN A 214 -30.48 18.33 -18.73
C GLN A 214 -31.66 17.56 -18.14
N GLY A 215 -32.38 18.14 -17.17
CA GLY A 215 -33.52 17.53 -16.48
C GLY A 215 -33.47 17.74 -14.97
N TYR A 216 -34.45 17.20 -14.27
CA TYR A 216 -34.50 17.11 -12.81
C TYR A 216 -34.23 15.66 -12.40
N PHE A 217 -33.26 15.44 -11.52
CA PHE A 217 -32.77 14.12 -11.11
C PHE A 217 -32.87 13.90 -9.58
N SER A 218 -33.67 14.72 -8.89
CA SER A 218 -33.86 14.69 -7.44
C SER A 218 -34.43 13.36 -6.94
N THR A 219 -35.31 12.75 -7.72
CA THR A 219 -35.91 11.45 -7.42
C THR A 219 -34.86 10.34 -7.56
N GLU A 220 -34.13 10.31 -8.67
CA GLU A 220 -33.08 9.33 -8.93
C GLU A 220 -31.94 9.44 -7.93
N SER A 221 -31.58 10.66 -7.54
CA SER A 221 -30.61 10.94 -6.48
C SER A 221 -31.09 10.40 -5.13
N SER A 222 -32.35 10.65 -4.78
CA SER A 222 -32.94 10.16 -3.52
C SER A 222 -32.99 8.63 -3.47
N LEU A 223 -33.38 7.99 -4.56
CA LEU A 223 -33.39 6.53 -4.68
C LEU A 223 -31.98 5.94 -4.57
N ALA A 224 -30.98 6.57 -5.19
CA ALA A 224 -29.58 6.15 -5.04
C ALA A 224 -29.09 6.26 -3.59
N ASN A 225 -29.51 7.31 -2.86
CA ASN A 225 -29.18 7.49 -1.44
C ASN A 225 -29.85 6.45 -0.54
N GLU A 226 -31.11 6.08 -0.80
CA GLU A 226 -31.77 4.98 -0.09
C GLU A 226 -31.08 3.65 -0.36
N GLN A 227 -30.71 3.40 -1.62
CA GLN A 227 -30.07 2.15 -2.02
C GLN A 227 -28.70 1.97 -1.38
N ILE A 228 -27.83 2.97 -1.40
CA ILE A 228 -26.48 2.85 -0.79
C ILE A 228 -26.59 2.60 0.71
N ARG A 229 -27.51 3.25 1.42
CA ARG A 229 -27.73 3.04 2.86
C ARG A 229 -28.16 1.60 3.15
N TYR A 230 -29.11 1.09 2.37
CA TYR A 230 -29.55 -0.30 2.49
C TYR A 230 -28.40 -1.29 2.28
N ILE A 231 -27.60 -1.10 1.22
CA ILE A 231 -26.47 -1.98 0.89
C ILE A 231 -25.40 -1.94 1.98
N LEU A 232 -24.97 -0.74 2.40
CA LEU A 232 -23.94 -0.59 3.42
C LEU A 232 -24.39 -1.18 4.77
N GLN A 233 -25.66 -1.01 5.14
CA GLN A 233 -26.21 -1.62 6.35
C GLN A 233 -26.17 -3.14 6.27
N LYS A 234 -26.59 -3.73 5.15
CA LYS A 234 -26.57 -5.19 4.96
C LYS A 234 -25.15 -5.75 4.97
N LEU A 235 -24.25 -5.11 4.25
CA LEU A 235 -22.85 -5.50 4.18
C LEU A 235 -22.18 -5.44 5.57
N LEU A 236 -22.43 -4.39 6.35
CA LEU A 236 -21.88 -4.27 7.70
C LEU A 236 -22.43 -5.34 8.65
N GLN A 237 -23.73 -5.60 8.61
CA GLN A 237 -24.37 -6.65 9.41
C GLN A 237 -23.79 -8.04 9.10
N GLU A 238 -23.68 -8.38 7.81
CA GLU A 238 -23.11 -9.66 7.38
C GLU A 238 -21.64 -9.77 7.76
N THR A 239 -20.86 -8.71 7.58
CA THR A 239 -19.44 -8.69 7.96
C THR A 239 -19.25 -8.96 9.44
N ILE A 240 -20.00 -8.30 10.32
CA ILE A 240 -19.91 -8.53 11.78
C ILE A 240 -20.24 -9.98 12.12
N GLN A 241 -21.30 -10.54 11.51
CA GLN A 241 -21.71 -11.92 11.76
C GLN A 241 -20.65 -12.92 11.29
N VAL A 242 -20.15 -12.74 10.07
CA VAL A 242 -19.16 -13.64 9.46
C VAL A 242 -17.82 -13.54 10.19
N THR A 243 -17.27 -12.33 10.34
CA THR A 243 -15.93 -12.13 10.91
C THR A 243 -15.85 -12.46 12.40
N GLY A 244 -16.98 -12.40 13.13
CA GLY A 244 -17.07 -12.78 14.54
C GLY A 244 -16.68 -14.24 14.81
N ASN A 245 -16.88 -15.12 13.84
CA ASN A 245 -16.61 -16.57 13.95
C ASN A 245 -15.27 -17.00 13.31
N LEU A 246 -14.54 -16.08 12.68
CA LEU A 246 -13.31 -16.42 11.96
C LEU A 246 -12.06 -16.37 12.85
N SER A 247 -11.11 -17.26 12.54
CA SER A 247 -9.81 -17.27 13.20
C SER A 247 -9.06 -15.96 12.97
N ARG A 248 -8.42 -15.48 14.03
CA ARG A 248 -7.49 -14.35 14.00
C ARG A 248 -6.04 -14.80 13.85
N HIS A 249 -5.79 -16.11 13.86
CA HIS A 249 -4.46 -16.67 13.60
C HIS A 249 -4.16 -16.58 12.11
N TYR A 250 -2.90 -16.29 11.80
CA TYR A 250 -2.34 -16.42 10.46
C TYR A 250 -1.02 -17.16 10.57
N TRP A 251 -0.66 -17.89 9.54
CA TRP A 251 0.66 -18.48 9.36
C TRP A 251 1.08 -18.20 7.93
N LYS A 252 2.37 -18.00 7.74
CA LYS A 252 2.98 -17.94 6.41
C LYS A 252 3.75 -19.23 6.23
N ASP A 253 3.78 -19.78 5.02
CA ASP A 253 4.60 -20.96 4.69
C ASP A 253 6.10 -20.61 4.64
N ASP A 254 6.55 -19.76 5.56
CA ASP A 254 7.96 -19.53 5.81
C ASP A 254 8.54 -20.78 6.49
N PRO A 255 9.72 -21.26 6.08
CA PRO A 255 10.32 -22.43 6.67
C PRO A 255 10.62 -22.20 8.16
N ILE A 256 10.29 -23.18 9.01
CA ILE A 256 10.56 -23.13 10.47
C ILE A 256 12.03 -22.85 10.76
N GLN A 257 12.93 -23.40 9.93
CA GLN A 257 14.36 -23.16 10.01
C GLN A 257 14.87 -22.72 8.65
N TYR A 258 15.47 -21.54 8.60
CA TYR A 258 16.17 -21.07 7.41
C TYR A 258 17.52 -21.78 7.27
N ARG A 259 17.75 -22.43 6.14
CA ARG A 259 18.98 -23.14 5.77
C ARG A 259 19.46 -22.65 4.41
N GLU A 260 20.66 -22.06 4.37
CA GLU A 260 21.22 -21.50 3.14
C GLU A 260 21.39 -22.60 2.10
N GLY A 261 20.94 -22.36 0.87
CA GLY A 261 21.01 -23.32 -0.23
C GLY A 261 19.88 -24.35 -0.26
N GLU A 262 19.06 -24.43 0.79
CA GLU A 262 17.84 -25.26 0.81
C GLU A 262 16.59 -24.39 0.59
N ASN A 263 16.32 -23.45 1.50
CA ASN A 263 15.09 -22.64 1.49
C ASN A 263 15.32 -21.13 1.46
N TYR A 264 16.57 -20.68 1.54
CA TYR A 264 16.94 -19.32 1.19
C TYR A 264 18.32 -19.29 0.52
N LEU A 265 18.60 -18.20 -0.19
CA LEU A 265 19.94 -17.85 -0.65
C LEU A 265 20.27 -16.44 -0.19
N GLU A 266 21.48 -16.25 0.31
CA GLU A 266 21.99 -14.92 0.62
C GLU A 266 22.70 -14.34 -0.61
N ILE A 267 22.32 -13.11 -0.98
CA ILE A 267 23.08 -12.26 -1.90
C ILE A 267 24.13 -11.53 -1.05
N SER A 268 25.37 -12.00 -1.09
CA SER A 268 26.43 -11.42 -0.27
C SER A 268 27.01 -10.15 -0.88
N ARG A 269 27.21 -9.12 -0.03
CA ARG A 269 27.93 -7.87 -0.30
C ARG A 269 27.48 -7.00 -1.50
N LEU A 270 26.43 -7.34 -2.24
CA LEU A 270 25.97 -6.57 -3.41
C LEU A 270 25.61 -5.12 -3.04
N LEU A 271 24.63 -4.92 -2.16
CA LEU A 271 24.22 -3.59 -1.69
C LEU A 271 24.21 -3.59 -0.16
N GLN A 272 25.30 -3.12 0.44
CA GLN A 272 25.41 -3.05 1.90
C GLN A 272 25.50 -1.61 2.38
N GLY A 273 24.90 -1.34 3.53
CA GLY A 273 25.10 -0.09 4.23
C GLY A 273 26.59 0.16 4.47
N TYR A 274 27.04 1.38 4.19
CA TYR A 274 28.42 1.82 4.31
C TYR A 274 28.44 3.18 4.99
N VAL A 275 28.95 3.21 6.21
CA VAL A 275 29.08 4.43 7.01
C VAL A 275 30.35 5.15 6.62
N ILE A 276 30.25 6.43 6.28
CA ILE A 276 31.39 7.22 5.81
C ILE A 276 31.19 8.69 6.17
N ASN A 277 32.25 9.37 6.60
CA ASN A 277 32.19 10.80 6.90
C ASN A 277 32.01 11.62 5.61
N GLU A 278 31.15 12.65 5.63
CA GLU A 278 30.87 13.51 4.47
C GLU A 278 32.15 14.14 3.90
N LYS A 279 33.09 14.53 4.77
CA LYS A 279 34.38 15.09 4.35
C LYS A 279 35.14 14.14 3.44
N ILE A 280 35.04 12.83 3.68
CA ILE A 280 35.68 11.80 2.86
C ILE A 280 34.95 11.68 1.51
N LEU A 281 33.61 11.75 1.50
CA LEU A 281 32.82 11.80 0.26
C LEU A 281 33.17 13.02 -0.60
N ASN A 282 33.56 14.13 0.03
CA ASN A 282 34.00 15.36 -0.64
C ASN A 282 35.52 15.50 -0.79
N ASN A 283 36.25 14.39 -0.90
CA ASN A 283 37.70 14.37 -1.15
C ASN A 283 38.55 15.18 -0.15
N GLY A 284 38.15 15.22 1.12
CA GLY A 284 38.87 15.92 2.18
C GLY A 284 38.62 17.44 2.24
N LYS A 285 37.81 18.01 1.35
CA LYS A 285 37.63 19.47 1.20
C LYS A 285 36.76 20.08 2.29
N SER A 286 35.44 19.90 2.22
CA SER A 286 34.46 20.48 3.13
C SER A 286 33.26 19.55 3.34
N CYS A 287 32.38 19.91 4.27
CA CYS A 287 31.10 19.24 4.53
C CYS A 287 29.96 20.26 4.59
N TYR A 288 30.04 21.28 3.74
CA TYR A 288 28.93 22.21 3.51
C TYR A 288 27.87 21.62 2.56
N GLY A 289 28.08 20.38 2.09
CA GLY A 289 27.14 19.67 1.25
C GLY A 289 26.03 19.02 2.08
N LYS A 290 25.35 18.06 1.47
CA LYS A 290 24.44 17.14 2.19
C LYS A 290 24.76 15.74 1.71
N CYS A 291 24.62 14.73 2.56
CA CYS A 291 24.86 13.34 2.17
C CYS A 291 24.09 12.96 0.89
N GLU A 292 22.86 13.46 0.73
CA GLU A 292 21.98 13.17 -0.40
C GLU A 292 22.44 13.76 -1.74
N THR A 293 23.34 14.76 -1.73
CA THR A 293 23.89 15.32 -2.98
C THR A 293 24.90 14.39 -3.65
N TYR A 294 25.48 13.46 -2.90
CA TYR A 294 26.42 12.45 -3.40
C TYR A 294 25.64 11.27 -4.02
N LYS A 295 25.21 11.46 -5.28
CA LYS A 295 24.40 10.47 -6.00
C LYS A 295 25.19 9.21 -6.33
N GLU A 296 26.37 9.35 -6.91
CA GLU A 296 27.27 8.25 -7.24
C GLU A 296 28.72 8.72 -7.16
N LEU A 297 29.56 8.00 -6.40
CA LEU A 297 31.00 8.26 -6.33
C LEU A 297 31.77 7.04 -6.88
N PRO A 298 32.62 7.23 -7.91
CA PRO A 298 33.43 6.15 -8.44
C PRO A 298 34.53 5.73 -7.45
N PHE A 299 34.57 4.44 -7.13
CA PHE A 299 35.72 3.67 -6.60
C PHE A 299 36.47 4.26 -5.38
N VAL A 300 36.10 3.84 -4.17
CA VAL A 300 36.77 4.22 -2.90
C VAL A 300 38.20 3.65 -2.77
N LYS A 301 38.64 2.77 -3.68
CA LYS A 301 39.97 2.15 -3.64
C LYS A 301 41.12 3.16 -3.79
N HIS A 302 40.93 4.23 -4.57
CA HIS A 302 41.91 5.34 -4.69
C HIS A 302 41.78 6.36 -3.53
N TYR A 303 40.59 6.47 -2.93
CA TYR A 303 40.29 7.43 -1.85
C TYR A 303 40.76 6.99 -0.46
N ARG A 304 40.95 5.67 -0.24
CA ARG A 304 41.39 5.10 1.04
C ARG A 304 42.78 5.61 1.47
N TYR A 305 43.71 5.76 0.53
CA TYR A 305 45.09 6.18 0.84
C TYR A 305 45.21 7.68 1.12
N VAL A 306 44.37 8.51 0.50
CA VAL A 306 44.49 9.97 0.59
C VAL A 306 43.62 10.55 1.72
N ASN A 307 42.41 10.02 1.95
CA ASN A 307 41.41 10.72 2.77
C ASN A 307 40.95 10.00 4.04
N CYS A 308 41.22 8.70 4.20
CA CYS A 308 40.87 7.98 5.44
C CYS A 308 41.96 8.02 6.52
N HIS A 309 43.13 8.60 6.24
CA HIS A 309 44.24 8.68 7.20
C HIS A 309 43.83 9.33 8.53
N ASN A 310 43.02 10.39 8.45
CA ASN A 310 42.65 11.21 9.60
C ASN A 310 41.33 10.78 10.26
N ASP A 311 40.65 9.75 9.74
CA ASP A 311 39.38 9.27 10.27
C ASP A 311 39.59 7.93 11.03
N PRO A 312 39.41 7.90 12.35
CA PRO A 312 39.69 6.71 13.16
C PRO A 312 38.75 5.55 12.88
N PHE A 313 37.55 5.80 12.35
CA PHE A 313 36.57 4.78 11.99
C PHE A 313 36.83 4.23 10.58
N CYS A 314 37.06 5.10 9.58
CA CYS A 314 37.32 4.71 8.20
C CYS A 314 38.51 3.75 8.08
N ARG A 315 39.58 3.96 8.86
CA ARG A 315 40.75 3.06 8.85
C ARG A 315 40.43 1.64 9.30
N LYS A 316 39.49 1.50 10.23
CA LYS A 316 39.15 0.22 10.86
C LYS A 316 38.14 -0.59 10.04
N GLN A 317 37.24 0.07 9.30
CA GLN A 317 36.26 -0.63 8.48
C GLN A 317 36.84 -1.21 7.19
N SER A 318 36.24 -2.30 6.71
CA SER A 318 36.55 -2.87 5.39
C SER A 318 36.20 -1.87 4.29
N PRO A 319 37.05 -1.66 3.27
CA PRO A 319 36.76 -0.71 2.21
C PRO A 319 35.53 -1.14 1.39
N CYS A 320 34.91 -0.18 0.71
CA CYS A 320 34.04 -0.48 -0.40
C CYS A 320 34.88 -0.74 -1.66
N GLY A 321 34.83 -1.96 -2.18
CA GLY A 321 35.54 -2.41 -3.38
C GLY A 321 34.90 -1.95 -4.69
N GLY A 322 33.74 -1.29 -4.63
CA GLY A 322 33.03 -0.76 -5.79
C GLY A 322 32.54 0.67 -5.61
N LYS A 323 31.28 0.93 -5.99
CA LYS A 323 30.70 2.28 -5.99
C LYS A 323 29.99 2.57 -4.67
N VAL A 324 30.10 3.82 -4.22
CA VAL A 324 29.31 4.32 -3.08
C VAL A 324 28.27 5.29 -3.61
N HIS A 325 27.00 5.03 -3.31
CA HIS A 325 25.88 5.78 -3.87
C HIS A 325 24.70 5.86 -2.91
N SER A 326 23.71 6.69 -3.27
CA SER A 326 22.44 6.83 -2.55
C SER A 326 22.62 7.09 -1.04
N CYS A 327 23.56 7.98 -0.74
CA CYS A 327 23.88 8.39 0.61
C CYS A 327 22.72 9.16 1.28
N ARG A 328 22.56 8.96 2.58
CA ARG A 328 21.62 9.68 3.45
C ARG A 328 22.32 10.11 4.71
N SER A 329 21.93 11.25 5.27
CA SER A 329 22.49 11.68 6.55
C SER A 329 22.13 10.67 7.63
N LEU A 330 23.15 10.14 8.31
CA LEU A 330 22.94 9.68 9.66
C LEU A 330 22.79 10.97 10.47
N SER A 331 21.74 11.08 11.26
CA SER A 331 21.49 12.23 12.14
C SER A 331 22.77 12.67 12.89
N THR A 332 22.85 13.92 13.34
CA THR A 332 23.97 14.52 14.10
C THR A 332 24.19 13.92 15.50
N ILE A 333 23.93 12.63 15.66
CA ILE A 333 23.89 11.89 16.92
C ILE A 333 25.11 10.98 16.96
N ASP A 334 25.77 10.93 18.12
CA ASP A 334 26.88 10.01 18.38
C ASP A 334 26.43 8.56 18.15
N MET A 335 27.31 7.76 17.56
CA MET A 335 27.05 6.36 17.23
C MET A 335 28.12 5.44 17.80
N GLN A 336 27.71 4.23 18.15
CA GLN A 336 28.60 3.13 18.47
C GLN A 336 28.45 2.04 17.41
N ILE A 337 29.54 1.71 16.73
CA ILE A 337 29.55 0.80 15.59
C ILE A 337 30.29 -0.49 15.93
N CYS A 338 29.62 -1.62 15.77
CA CYS A 338 30.22 -2.95 15.88
C CYS A 338 30.54 -3.51 14.49
N LEU A 339 31.82 -3.57 14.15
CA LEU A 339 32.27 -4.16 12.89
C LEU A 339 32.03 -5.68 12.89
N ALA A 340 31.64 -6.21 11.75
CA ALA A 340 31.58 -7.66 11.57
C ALA A 340 33.01 -8.24 11.44
N PRO A 341 33.25 -9.47 11.93
CA PRO A 341 34.54 -10.14 11.77
C PRO A 341 34.95 -10.30 10.30
N THR A 342 36.26 -10.34 10.05
CA THR A 342 36.81 -10.63 8.73
C THR A 342 36.33 -12.01 8.23
N GLY A 343 36.03 -12.11 6.93
CA GLY A 343 35.52 -13.33 6.31
C GLY A 343 34.00 -13.52 6.36
N THR A 344 33.26 -12.70 7.12
CA THR A 344 31.78 -12.73 7.11
C THR A 344 31.20 -12.00 5.90
N SER A 345 29.97 -12.31 5.50
CA SER A 345 29.30 -11.59 4.41
C SER A 345 28.92 -10.15 4.78
N ARG A 346 28.83 -9.82 6.07
CA ARG A 346 28.35 -8.53 6.60
C ARG A 346 29.47 -7.54 6.86
N ARG A 347 29.16 -6.24 6.86
CA ARG A 347 30.08 -5.15 7.25
C ARG A 347 30.01 -4.79 8.73
N TYR A 348 28.81 -4.81 9.28
CA TYR A 348 28.50 -4.44 10.66
C TYR A 348 27.61 -5.52 11.28
N ASN A 349 27.84 -5.85 12.55
CA ASN A 349 26.88 -6.65 13.32
C ASN A 349 25.73 -5.77 13.80
N TYR A 350 26.04 -4.58 14.32
CA TYR A 350 25.08 -3.56 14.68
C TYR A 350 25.68 -2.16 14.65
N ILE A 351 24.80 -1.16 14.57
CA ILE A 351 25.10 0.27 14.78
C ILE A 351 24.09 0.78 15.79
N GLU A 352 24.54 1.31 16.92
CA GLU A 352 23.69 1.87 17.98
C GLU A 352 23.84 3.39 18.00
N TYR A 353 22.73 4.10 18.01
CA TYR A 353 22.67 5.55 18.17
C TYR A 353 22.53 5.91 19.66
N LYS A 354 22.98 7.10 20.06
CA LYS A 354 22.88 7.58 21.45
C LYS A 354 21.46 7.58 22.03
N ASN A 355 20.43 7.67 21.18
CA ASN A 355 19.03 7.58 21.59
C ASN A 355 18.52 6.13 21.77
N HIS A 356 19.44 5.14 21.82
CA HIS A 356 19.18 3.70 21.95
C HIS A 356 18.45 3.04 20.79
N ASN A 357 18.23 3.75 19.68
CA ASN A 357 17.85 3.10 18.43
C ASN A 357 19.06 2.32 17.88
N ALA A 358 18.83 1.18 17.25
CA ALA A 358 19.90 0.38 16.66
C ALA A 358 19.52 -0.19 15.29
N LEU A 359 20.51 -0.26 14.40
CA LEU A 359 20.46 -1.06 13.18
C LEU A 359 21.11 -2.41 13.47
N GLY A 360 20.40 -3.50 13.21
CA GLY A 360 20.85 -4.86 13.54
C GLY A 360 20.50 -5.27 14.98
N ALA A 361 20.69 -6.55 15.28
CA ALA A 361 20.41 -7.10 16.61
C ALA A 361 21.58 -6.83 17.54
N LYS A 362 21.35 -5.97 18.55
CA LYS A 362 22.35 -5.67 19.58
C LYS A 362 22.72 -6.96 20.31
N SER A 363 23.99 -7.33 20.21
CA SER A 363 24.58 -8.54 20.78
C SER A 363 26.02 -8.25 21.19
N THR A 364 26.68 -9.19 21.84
CA THR A 364 28.09 -9.04 22.21
C THR A 364 28.93 -8.78 20.95
N CYS A 365 29.62 -7.64 20.91
CA CYS A 365 30.44 -7.29 19.76
C CYS A 365 31.74 -8.12 19.75
N PRO A 366 32.06 -8.85 18.67
CA PRO A 366 33.29 -9.65 18.59
C PRO A 366 34.56 -8.80 18.61
N THR A 367 34.46 -7.55 18.17
CA THR A 367 35.54 -6.56 18.18
C THR A 367 35.19 -5.43 19.16
N PRO A 368 36.17 -4.71 19.73
CA PRO A 368 35.85 -3.50 20.51
C PRO A 368 35.00 -2.54 19.67
N PRO A 369 33.80 -2.16 20.13
CA PRO A 369 32.94 -1.27 19.36
C PRO A 369 33.58 0.11 19.23
N ILE A 370 33.38 0.75 18.09
CA ILE A 370 33.99 2.04 17.76
C ILE A 370 32.97 3.14 18.03
N ASN A 371 33.30 4.04 18.94
CA ASN A 371 32.52 5.26 19.13
C ASN A 371 32.87 6.26 18.02
N VAL A 372 31.82 6.80 17.41
CA VAL A 372 31.88 7.79 16.36
C VAL A 372 31.13 9.02 16.88
N ASP A 373 31.90 9.98 17.39
CA ASP A 373 31.35 11.23 17.89
C ASP A 373 30.95 12.12 16.73
N ALA A 374 29.72 12.67 16.78
CA ALA A 374 29.26 13.60 15.76
C ALA A 374 29.98 14.96 15.85
N TRP A 375 30.65 15.25 16.98
CA TRP A 375 31.15 16.58 17.34
C TRP A 375 32.64 16.82 17.02
N ILE A 376 33.48 15.78 16.91
CA ILE A 376 34.92 15.98 16.65
C ILE A 376 35.16 16.12 15.15
N GLY A 377 35.09 17.36 14.65
CA GLY A 377 35.54 17.71 13.29
C GLY A 377 34.44 18.01 12.26
N TRP A 378 33.40 18.76 12.64
CA TRP A 378 32.47 19.55 11.78
C TRP A 378 31.67 18.84 10.68
N CYS A 379 31.91 17.57 10.38
CA CYS A 379 31.31 16.90 9.23
C CYS A 379 30.48 15.68 9.63
N PRO A 380 29.20 15.61 9.23
CA PRO A 380 28.32 14.50 9.59
C PRO A 380 28.79 13.19 8.92
N TYR A 381 28.36 12.08 9.51
CA TYR A 381 28.49 10.77 8.86
C TYR A 381 27.26 10.51 8.00
N CYS A 382 27.51 9.91 6.83
CA CYS A 382 26.50 9.47 5.90
C CYS A 382 26.37 7.95 5.95
N MET A 383 25.16 7.44 5.79
CA MET A 383 24.89 6.05 5.44
C MET A 383 24.67 5.98 3.95
N CYS A 384 25.53 5.27 3.25
CA CYS A 384 25.43 5.05 1.81
C CYS A 384 25.23 3.57 1.50
N PHE A 385 24.90 3.25 0.25
CA PHE A 385 25.05 1.89 -0.26
C PHE A 385 26.44 1.73 -0.87
N CYS A 386 27.13 0.68 -0.46
CA CYS A 386 28.30 0.17 -1.14
C CYS A 386 27.84 -0.93 -2.11
N ASP A 387 27.94 -0.62 -3.39
CA ASP A 387 27.80 -1.54 -4.51
C ASP A 387 29.14 -2.27 -4.71
N GLU A 388 29.40 -3.33 -3.93
CA GLU A 388 30.72 -3.95 -3.82
C GLU A 388 31.09 -4.77 -5.06
N GLU A 389 32.13 -4.39 -5.80
CA GLU A 389 32.64 -5.22 -6.90
C GLU A 389 33.68 -6.24 -6.41
N GLY A 390 33.74 -7.39 -7.08
CA GLY A 390 34.83 -8.36 -6.90
C GLY A 390 34.39 -9.69 -6.29
N PRO A 391 35.37 -10.50 -5.83
CA PRO A 391 35.15 -11.92 -5.56
C PRO A 391 34.27 -12.18 -4.32
N CYS A 392 33.98 -11.20 -3.48
CA CYS A 392 33.14 -11.40 -2.30
C CYS A 392 31.69 -10.95 -2.49
N SER A 393 31.30 -10.60 -3.72
CA SER A 393 29.99 -10.04 -4.06
C SER A 393 29.23 -10.97 -4.99
N ASP A 394 28.01 -11.35 -4.60
CA ASP A 394 27.08 -12.09 -5.44
C ASP A 394 26.27 -11.09 -6.28
N ARG A 395 26.59 -10.96 -7.56
CA ARG A 395 26.01 -9.89 -8.41
C ARG A 395 25.57 -10.33 -9.80
N TYR A 396 25.72 -11.60 -10.11
CA TYR A 396 25.41 -12.13 -11.43
C TYR A 396 24.23 -13.10 -11.34
N PHE A 397 23.26 -12.86 -12.22
CA PHE A 397 22.13 -13.76 -12.44
C PHE A 397 22.29 -14.38 -13.83
N SER A 398 22.17 -15.70 -13.91
CA SER A 398 22.13 -16.39 -15.19
C SER A 398 20.79 -16.12 -15.86
N LEU A 399 20.83 -15.66 -17.10
CA LEU A 399 19.66 -15.52 -17.96
C LEU A 399 19.47 -16.72 -18.89
N LYS A 400 20.23 -17.80 -18.66
CA LYS A 400 20.13 -19.00 -19.48
C LYS A 400 18.83 -19.72 -19.15
N ASP A 401 18.08 -20.05 -20.19
CA ASP A 401 16.87 -20.86 -20.05
C ASP A 401 17.17 -22.22 -19.42
N VAL A 402 16.28 -22.64 -18.53
CA VAL A 402 16.33 -23.95 -17.88
C VAL A 402 15.06 -24.69 -18.23
N VAL A 403 15.20 -25.69 -19.09
CA VAL A 403 14.10 -26.48 -19.65
C VAL A 403 14.11 -27.90 -19.06
N SER A 404 12.94 -28.55 -19.02
CA SER A 404 12.85 -29.96 -18.64
C SER A 404 13.36 -30.86 -19.78
N ASP A 405 13.67 -32.11 -19.44
CA ASP A 405 14.01 -33.12 -20.43
C ASP A 405 12.75 -33.66 -21.14
N VAL A 406 12.22 -32.85 -22.04
CA VAL A 406 11.01 -33.15 -22.81
C VAL A 406 11.17 -34.42 -23.64
N LYS A 407 12.39 -34.76 -24.09
CA LYS A 407 12.67 -35.97 -24.88
C LYS A 407 12.39 -37.25 -24.09
N ASN A 408 12.53 -37.20 -22.76
CA ASN A 408 12.27 -38.31 -21.85
C ASN A 408 10.95 -38.12 -21.09
N ASN A 409 9.97 -37.44 -21.69
CA ASN A 409 8.61 -37.25 -21.15
C ASN A 409 8.60 -36.61 -19.74
N LYS A 410 9.52 -35.67 -19.49
CA LYS A 410 9.61 -34.96 -18.21
C LYS A 410 9.05 -33.55 -18.27
N VAL A 411 8.36 -33.16 -17.20
CA VAL A 411 7.82 -31.83 -16.98
C VAL A 411 8.49 -31.17 -15.79
N VAL A 412 8.51 -29.83 -15.79
CA VAL A 412 8.95 -29.07 -14.61
C VAL A 412 7.88 -29.20 -13.52
N THR A 413 8.29 -29.70 -12.36
CA THR A 413 7.41 -29.87 -11.18
C THR A 413 7.75 -28.90 -10.07
N GLY A 414 8.85 -28.18 -10.18
CA GLY A 414 9.30 -27.21 -9.18
C GLY A 414 10.43 -26.35 -9.70
N ILE A 415 10.56 -25.14 -9.15
CA ILE A 415 11.60 -24.17 -9.50
C ILE A 415 12.18 -23.60 -8.21
N ARG A 416 13.48 -23.41 -8.18
CA ARG A 416 14.15 -22.68 -7.09
C ARG A 416 15.32 -21.86 -7.63
N PHE A 417 15.74 -20.86 -6.87
CA PHE A 417 17.04 -20.25 -7.09
C PHE A 417 18.14 -21.15 -6.52
N ALA A 418 19.24 -21.27 -7.25
CA ALA A 418 20.46 -21.92 -6.81
C ALA A 418 21.67 -21.00 -7.05
N LYS A 419 22.64 -21.04 -6.15
CA LYS A 419 23.89 -20.27 -6.26
C LYS A 419 25.03 -21.24 -6.57
N LYS A 420 25.64 -21.12 -7.76
CA LYS A 420 26.82 -21.90 -8.16
C LYS A 420 27.88 -20.96 -8.71
N ASN A 421 29.10 -21.03 -8.17
CA ASN A 421 30.21 -20.15 -8.55
C ASN A 421 29.82 -18.65 -8.52
N LYS A 422 29.03 -18.22 -7.52
CA LYS A 422 28.53 -16.83 -7.33
C LYS A 422 27.60 -16.32 -8.43
N MET A 423 27.12 -17.22 -9.28
CA MET A 423 26.05 -16.95 -10.22
C MET A 423 24.76 -17.56 -9.69
N ILE A 424 23.77 -16.71 -9.48
CA ILE A 424 22.42 -17.13 -9.13
C ILE A 424 21.74 -17.58 -10.42
N HIS A 425 21.14 -18.76 -10.41
CA HIS A 425 20.46 -19.32 -11.57
C HIS A 425 19.19 -20.03 -11.13
N LEU A 426 18.27 -20.24 -12.07
CA LEU A 426 17.13 -21.10 -11.84
C LEU A 426 17.57 -22.56 -11.87
N GLN A 427 17.06 -23.36 -10.95
CA GLN A 427 17.15 -24.81 -10.99
C GLN A 427 15.74 -25.37 -11.03
N VAL A 428 15.48 -26.25 -11.99
CA VAL A 428 14.20 -26.94 -12.12
C VAL A 428 14.29 -28.33 -11.50
N GLN A 429 13.22 -28.71 -10.80
CA GLN A 429 12.90 -30.09 -10.51
C GLN A 429 12.05 -30.63 -11.65
N GLN A 430 12.32 -31.87 -12.05
CA GLN A 430 11.59 -32.52 -13.13
C GLN A 430 10.99 -33.85 -12.67
N GLY A 431 9.79 -34.13 -13.14
CA GLY A 431 9.06 -35.37 -12.91
C GLY A 431 8.61 -35.98 -14.24
N GLU A 432 8.47 -37.29 -14.28
CA GLU A 432 7.94 -38.01 -15.44
C GLU A 432 6.41 -37.89 -15.47
N ILE A 433 5.83 -37.65 -16.65
CA ILE A 433 4.38 -37.64 -16.82
C ILE A 433 3.89 -39.08 -16.73
N LEU A 434 3.06 -39.40 -15.74
CA LEU A 434 2.40 -40.69 -15.62
C LEU A 434 1.19 -40.76 -16.57
N PRO A 435 0.86 -41.96 -17.12
CA PRO A 435 -0.39 -42.16 -17.86
C PRO A 435 -1.60 -41.86 -16.98
N GLN A 436 -2.64 -41.26 -17.57
CA GLN A 436 -3.93 -40.99 -16.91
C GLN A 436 -4.69 -42.26 -16.53
#